data_AF-A0A1L9TGT7-F1
#
_entry.id   AF-A0A1L9TGT7-F1
#
_cell.length_a   1.000
_cell.length_b   1.000
_cell.length_c   1.000
_cell.angle_alpha   90.00
_cell.angle_beta   90.00
_cell.angle_gamma   90.00
#
_symmetry.space_group_name_H-M   'P 1'
#
loop_
_entity.id
_entity.type
_entity.pdbx_description
1 polymer ?
#
loop_
_entity_poly.entity_id
_entity_poly.type
_entity_poly.pdbx_seq_one_letter_code
_entity_poly.pdbx_strand_id
1 'polypeptide(L)'
;MTGFLLALDAMAASEIGCHSAMIAHQVLKELADLPYNSWQQAGEGVPKPVHPYVDAAPTPVHLSRLAGIDPLAPVSWNGELTSTDVDCLANKGAKLDAANDADLETKRQLPDTVEIFIKAEKRIQVKFEINWGILTA
;
A
#
# COMPACT_ATOMS: atom_id res chain seq x y z
N MET A 1 -0.59 2.97 -4.42
CA MET A 1 0.05 1.91 -3.61
C MET A 1 1.33 2.46 -2.99
N THR A 2 1.68 2.01 -1.79
CA THR A 2 2.81 2.53 -1.00
C THR A 2 3.47 1.38 -0.23
N GLY A 3 4.65 1.60 0.35
CA GLY A 3 5.30 0.61 1.23
C GLY A 3 6.10 -0.49 0.52
N PHE A 4 6.52 -0.27 -0.73
CA PHE A 4 7.36 -1.21 -1.48
C PHE A 4 8.70 -1.45 -0.78
N LEU A 5 9.11 -2.71 -0.71
CA LEU A 5 10.41 -3.09 -0.17
C LEU A 5 11.46 -3.24 -1.27
N LEU A 6 11.03 -3.62 -2.48
CA LEU A 6 11.91 -3.91 -3.61
C LEU A 6 11.44 -3.18 -4.89
N ALA A 7 12.38 -2.93 -5.82
CA ALA A 7 12.07 -2.39 -7.15
C ALA A 7 11.05 -3.24 -7.92
N LEU A 8 11.12 -4.57 -7.77
CA LEU A 8 10.20 -5.49 -8.44
C LEU A 8 8.74 -5.31 -8.00
N ASP A 9 8.50 -5.04 -6.72
CA ASP A 9 7.16 -4.81 -6.19
C ASP A 9 6.54 -3.54 -6.80
N ALA A 10 7.36 -2.49 -6.94
CA ALA A 10 6.95 -1.23 -7.55
C ALA A 10 6.64 -1.39 -9.05
N MET A 11 7.43 -2.21 -9.77
CA MET A 11 7.15 -2.54 -11.18
C MET A 11 5.86 -3.34 -11.31
N ALA A 12 5.68 -4.40 -10.52
CA ALA A 12 4.46 -5.22 -10.54
C ALA A 12 3.20 -4.40 -10.25
N ALA A 13 3.27 -3.43 -9.33
CA ALA A 13 2.16 -2.50 -9.07
C ALA A 13 1.77 -1.67 -10.29
N SER A 14 2.74 -1.25 -11.10
CA SER A 14 2.48 -0.55 -12.36
C SER A 14 1.77 -1.46 -13.37
N GLU A 15 2.17 -2.72 -13.45
CA GLU A 15 1.61 -3.68 -14.41
C GLU A 15 0.15 -4.07 -14.11
N ILE A 16 -0.22 -4.13 -12.82
CA ILE A 16 -1.61 -4.38 -12.41
C ILE A 16 -2.50 -3.13 -12.46
N GLY A 17 -2.01 -2.02 -13.02
CA GLY A 17 -2.79 -0.81 -13.24
C GLY A 17 -2.91 0.11 -12.02
N CYS A 18 -1.97 0.05 -11.06
CA CYS A 18 -1.96 1.00 -9.96
C CYS A 18 -1.85 2.44 -10.46
N HIS A 19 -2.82 3.29 -10.11
CA HIS A 19 -2.90 4.64 -10.66
C HIS A 19 -1.79 5.57 -10.18
N SER A 20 -1.31 5.37 -8.95
CA SER A 20 -0.21 6.12 -8.36
C SER A 20 0.57 5.26 -7.38
N ALA A 21 1.89 5.46 -7.33
CA ALA A 21 2.79 4.76 -6.45
C ALA A 21 3.66 5.76 -5.68
N MET A 22 3.78 5.60 -4.35
CA MET A 22 4.77 6.32 -3.56
C MET A 22 5.97 5.40 -3.34
N ILE A 23 7.08 5.73 -3.99
CA ILE A 23 8.28 4.89 -4.02
C ILE A 23 9.33 5.52 -3.10
N ALA A 24 9.84 4.74 -2.16
CA ALA A 24 10.91 5.19 -1.27
C ALA A 24 12.21 5.44 -2.05
N HIS A 25 13.04 6.36 -1.57
CA HIS A 25 14.30 6.73 -2.24
C HIS A 25 15.22 5.52 -2.53
N GLN A 26 15.31 4.56 -1.60
CA GLN A 26 16.10 3.35 -1.79
C GLN A 26 15.62 2.51 -2.97
N VAL A 27 14.30 2.32 -3.08
CA VAL A 27 13.68 1.59 -4.20
C VAL A 27 13.82 2.37 -5.52
N LEU A 28 13.75 3.70 -5.49
CA LEU A 28 14.05 4.54 -6.67
C LEU A 28 15.50 4.36 -7.14
N LYS A 29 16.45 4.23 -6.21
CA LYS A 29 17.85 3.98 -6.55
C LYS A 29 18.02 2.61 -7.21
N GLU A 30 17.41 1.57 -6.64
CA GLU A 30 17.40 0.23 -7.25
C GLU A 30 16.78 0.25 -8.65
N LEU A 31 15.66 0.95 -8.84
CA LEU A 31 15.03 1.11 -10.15
C LEU A 31 15.95 1.82 -11.16
N ALA A 32 16.70 2.84 -10.72
CA ALA A 32 17.61 3.59 -11.57
C ALA A 32 18.82 2.76 -12.03
N ASP A 33 19.23 1.76 -11.23
CA ASP A 33 20.36 0.87 -11.54
C ASP A 33 19.96 -0.30 -12.46
N LEU A 34 18.65 -0.55 -12.66
CA LEU A 34 18.18 -1.63 -13.52
C LEU A 34 18.39 -1.32 -15.01
N PRO A 35 18.86 -2.30 -15.81
CA PRO A 35 19.00 -2.11 -17.25
C PRO A 35 17.62 -2.00 -17.90
N TYR A 36 17.39 -0.90 -18.62
CA TYR A 36 16.17 -0.74 -19.42
C TYR A 36 16.26 -1.57 -20.70
N ASN A 37 15.27 -2.47 -20.89
CA ASN A 37 15.12 -3.26 -22.12
C ASN A 37 13.70 -3.11 -22.67
N SER A 38 13.54 -2.33 -23.73
CA SER A 38 12.25 -2.02 -24.37
C SER A 38 11.51 -3.26 -24.87
N TRP A 39 12.19 -4.35 -25.19
CA TRP A 39 11.55 -5.60 -25.64
C TRP A 39 10.89 -6.40 -24.51
N GLN A 40 11.19 -6.06 -23.26
CA GLN A 40 10.76 -6.78 -22.08
C GLN A 40 9.92 -5.92 -21.13
N GLN A 41 9.75 -4.62 -21.40
CA GLN A 41 8.95 -3.74 -20.55
C GLN A 41 7.47 -3.98 -20.76
N ALA A 42 6.75 -4.18 -19.66
CA ALA A 42 5.30 -4.25 -19.68
C ALA A 42 4.70 -2.90 -20.13
N GLY A 43 3.80 -2.94 -21.11
CA GLY A 43 3.09 -1.75 -21.60
C GLY A 43 3.90 -0.84 -22.55
N GLU A 44 5.08 -1.26 -23.01
CA GLU A 44 5.84 -0.50 -24.02
C GLU A 44 4.99 -0.25 -25.28
N GLY A 45 4.89 1.01 -25.71
CA GLY A 45 4.08 1.41 -26.86
C GLY A 45 2.56 1.40 -26.63
N VAL A 46 2.07 1.05 -25.44
CA VAL A 46 0.64 1.09 -25.08
C VAL A 46 0.34 2.41 -24.38
N PRO A 47 -0.52 3.28 -24.94
CA PRO A 47 -0.92 4.52 -24.29
C PRO A 47 -1.60 4.25 -22.95
N LYS A 48 -1.35 5.11 -21.95
CA LYS A 48 -2.04 5.05 -20.66
C LYS A 48 -3.56 5.21 -20.89
N PRO A 49 -4.40 4.29 -20.38
CA PRO A 49 -5.85 4.41 -20.49
C PRO A 49 -6.38 5.67 -19.80
N VAL A 50 -7.40 6.29 -20.38
CA VAL A 50 -8.11 7.44 -19.77
C VAL A 50 -8.85 7.01 -18.50
N HIS A 51 -9.43 5.81 -18.51
CA HIS A 51 -10.20 5.23 -17.39
C HIS A 51 -9.63 3.87 -16.99
N PRO A 52 -8.53 3.83 -16.22
CA PRO A 52 -7.78 2.60 -15.93
C PRO A 52 -8.57 1.54 -15.14
N TYR A 53 -9.71 1.90 -14.56
CA TYR A 53 -10.55 1.00 -13.76
C TYR A 53 -11.83 0.53 -14.47
N VAL A 54 -12.26 1.21 -15.54
CA VAL A 54 -13.48 0.84 -16.28
C VAL A 54 -13.16 -0.29 -17.25
N ASP A 55 -12.08 -0.12 -18.02
CA ASP A 55 -11.58 -1.08 -18.99
C ASP A 55 -10.20 -1.60 -18.54
N ALA A 56 -10.13 -2.07 -17.29
CA ALA A 56 -8.89 -2.56 -16.71
C ALA A 56 -8.34 -3.73 -17.54
N ALA A 57 -7.06 -3.64 -17.91
CA ALA A 57 -6.38 -4.72 -18.60
C ALA A 57 -6.37 -5.99 -17.73
N PRO A 58 -6.41 -7.19 -18.33
CA PRO A 58 -6.32 -8.43 -17.58
C PRO A 58 -5.00 -8.50 -16.80
N THR A 59 -5.03 -9.14 -15.63
CA THR A 59 -3.82 -9.38 -14.83
C THR A 59 -2.74 -10.07 -15.68
N PRO A 60 -1.50 -9.55 -15.72
CA PRO A 60 -0.41 -10.17 -16.46
C PRO A 60 -0.22 -11.64 -16.09
N VAL A 61 0.04 -12.50 -17.09
CA VAL A 61 0.11 -13.97 -16.90
C VAL A 61 1.11 -14.38 -15.83
N HIS A 62 2.27 -13.72 -15.75
CA HIS A 62 3.28 -14.06 -14.75
C HIS A 62 2.91 -13.61 -13.33
N LEU A 63 2.00 -12.64 -13.19
CA LEU A 63 1.44 -12.18 -11.91
C LEU A 63 0.13 -12.91 -11.55
N SER A 64 -0.45 -13.68 -12.47
CA SER A 64 -1.72 -14.39 -12.25
C SER A 64 -1.71 -15.29 -11.01
N ARG A 65 -0.56 -15.90 -10.69
CA ARG A 65 -0.39 -16.70 -9.47
C ARG A 65 -0.55 -15.88 -8.19
N LEU A 66 -0.17 -14.60 -8.21
CA LEU A 66 -0.30 -13.70 -7.06
C LEU A 66 -1.76 -13.28 -6.83
N ALA A 67 -2.61 -13.30 -7.86
CA ALA A 67 -4.02 -12.92 -7.72
C ALA A 67 -4.80 -13.85 -6.78
N GLY A 68 -4.33 -15.09 -6.57
CA GLY A 68 -4.90 -16.05 -5.61
C GLY A 68 -4.17 -16.12 -4.27
N ILE A 69 -3.16 -15.27 -4.05
CA ILE A 69 -2.34 -15.27 -2.83
C ILE A 69 -2.51 -13.91 -2.15
N ASP A 70 -3.21 -13.90 -1.03
CA ASP A 70 -3.14 -12.79 -0.09
C ASP A 70 -2.32 -13.27 1.13
N PRO A 71 -1.06 -12.82 1.28
CA PRO A 71 -0.21 -13.21 2.40
C PRO A 71 -0.70 -12.64 3.74
N LEU A 72 -1.62 -11.67 3.71
CA LEU A 72 -2.24 -11.08 4.90
C LEU A 72 -3.62 -11.68 5.16
N ALA A 73 -4.23 -12.38 4.20
CA ALA A 73 -5.49 -13.06 4.44
C ALA A 73 -5.32 -14.19 5.45
N PRO A 74 -6.26 -14.34 6.40
CA PRO A 74 -6.27 -15.49 7.29
C PRO A 74 -6.42 -16.78 6.47
N VAL A 75 -5.87 -17.89 6.97
CA VAL A 75 -6.01 -19.24 6.34
C VAL A 75 -7.49 -19.60 6.11
N SER A 76 -8.40 -19.03 6.90
CA SER A 76 -9.85 -19.20 6.79
C SER A 76 -10.53 -18.29 5.77
N TRP A 77 -9.79 -17.44 5.04
CA TRP A 77 -10.38 -16.56 4.03
C TRP A 77 -10.91 -17.40 2.85
N ASN A 78 -12.17 -17.16 2.50
CA ASN A 78 -12.91 -17.95 1.51
C ASN A 78 -12.74 -17.43 0.07
N GLY A 79 -11.91 -16.42 -0.15
CA GLY A 79 -11.69 -15.79 -1.46
C GLY A 79 -12.89 -14.98 -1.98
N GLU A 80 -13.91 -14.76 -1.14
CA GLU A 80 -15.07 -13.96 -1.50
C GLU A 80 -14.75 -12.47 -1.31
N LEU A 81 -15.02 -11.68 -2.34
CA LEU A 81 -14.86 -10.23 -2.29
C LEU A 81 -15.88 -9.63 -1.32
N THR A 82 -15.46 -8.62 -0.57
CA THR A 82 -16.37 -7.89 0.31
C THR A 82 -17.50 -7.25 -0.49
N SER A 83 -18.74 -7.45 -0.06
CA SER A 83 -19.91 -6.84 -0.69
C SER A 83 -19.79 -5.32 -0.71
N THR A 84 -20.08 -4.72 -1.86
CA THR A 84 -20.16 -3.26 -2.04
C THR A 84 -21.41 -2.64 -1.41
N ASP A 85 -22.36 -3.46 -0.94
CA ASP A 85 -23.60 -3.01 -0.29
C ASP A 85 -23.41 -2.69 1.20
N VAL A 86 -22.22 -3.00 1.74
CA VAL A 86 -21.90 -2.71 3.13
C VAL A 86 -21.42 -1.26 3.26
N ASP A 87 -22.25 -0.41 3.86
CA ASP A 87 -21.81 0.91 4.29
C ASP A 87 -20.92 0.79 5.54
N CYS A 88 -19.60 0.87 5.31
CA CYS A 88 -18.58 0.81 6.36
C CYS A 88 -18.50 2.09 7.21
N LEU A 89 -19.13 3.20 6.81
CA LEU A 89 -19.11 4.47 7.54
C LEU A 89 -20.41 4.72 8.32
N ALA A 90 -21.50 4.04 7.97
CA ALA A 90 -22.74 4.04 8.73
C ALA A 90 -22.53 3.70 10.21
N ASN A 91 -23.41 4.21 11.07
CA ASN A 91 -23.38 3.96 12.52
C ASN A 91 -22.01 4.24 13.15
N LYS A 92 -21.36 5.34 12.74
CA LYS A 92 -20.02 5.75 13.20
C LYS A 92 -18.91 4.72 12.92
N GLY A 93 -19.07 3.90 11.88
CA GLY A 93 -18.06 2.93 11.50
C GLY A 93 -18.15 1.59 12.24
N ALA A 94 -19.25 1.29 12.93
CA ALA A 94 -19.37 0.06 13.74
C ALA A 94 -19.06 -1.25 12.96
N LYS A 95 -19.38 -1.30 11.65
CA LYS A 95 -19.03 -2.46 10.80
C LYS A 95 -17.53 -2.51 10.47
N LEU A 96 -16.91 -1.35 10.27
CA LEU A 96 -15.47 -1.24 10.05
C LEU A 96 -14.69 -1.65 11.30
N ASP A 97 -15.12 -1.19 12.47
CA ASP A 97 -14.51 -1.58 13.75
C ASP A 97 -14.61 -3.08 13.98
N ALA A 98 -15.79 -3.67 13.75
CA ALA A 98 -15.98 -5.12 13.87
C ALA A 98 -15.09 -5.92 12.90
N ALA A 99 -14.88 -5.43 11.66
CA ALA A 99 -13.99 -6.06 10.70
C ALA A 99 -12.52 -5.95 11.13
N ASN A 100 -12.08 -4.77 11.58
CA ASN A 100 -10.73 -4.55 12.10
C ASN A 100 -10.43 -5.43 13.32
N ASP A 101 -11.42 -5.66 14.20
CA ASP A 101 -11.30 -6.51 15.38
C ASP A 101 -11.23 -8.00 15.07
N ALA A 102 -11.82 -8.41 13.94
CA ALA A 102 -11.83 -9.80 13.48
C ALA A 102 -10.55 -10.17 12.72
N ASP A 103 -9.90 -9.21 12.07
CA ASP A 103 -8.65 -9.43 11.35
C ASP A 103 -7.42 -9.31 12.28
N LEU A 104 -6.70 -10.43 12.47
CA LEU A 104 -5.60 -10.52 13.42
C LEU A 104 -4.44 -9.57 13.09
N GLU A 105 -4.11 -9.41 11.81
CA GLU A 105 -3.01 -8.53 11.41
C GLU A 105 -3.40 -7.06 11.57
N THR A 106 -4.61 -6.64 11.17
CA THR A 106 -5.10 -5.27 11.39
C THR A 106 -5.16 -4.94 12.87
N LYS A 107 -5.72 -5.85 13.69
CA LYS A 107 -5.82 -5.66 15.14
C LYS A 107 -4.46 -5.48 15.82
N ARG A 108 -3.41 -6.14 15.30
CA ARG A 108 -2.03 -5.98 15.79
C ARG A 108 -1.37 -4.71 15.24
N GLN A 109 -1.36 -4.56 13.93
CA GLN A 109 -0.52 -3.57 13.23
C GLN A 109 -1.05 -2.14 13.35
N LEU A 110 -2.38 -1.95 13.37
CA LEU A 110 -2.98 -0.62 13.43
C LEU A 110 -2.58 0.15 14.71
N PRO A 111 -2.75 -0.39 15.94
CA PRO A 111 -2.36 0.33 17.15
C PRO A 111 -0.84 0.56 17.23
N ASP A 112 -0.03 -0.44 16.83
CA ASP A 112 1.43 -0.30 16.80
C ASP A 112 1.88 0.84 15.88
N THR A 113 1.27 0.93 14.69
CA THR A 113 1.58 1.96 13.70
C THR A 113 1.17 3.34 14.21
N VAL A 114 0.00 3.48 14.82
CA VAL A 114 -0.46 4.73 15.45
C VAL A 114 0.52 5.18 16.53
N GLU A 115 0.98 4.25 17.37
CA GLU A 115 1.93 4.56 18.44
C GLU A 115 3.28 5.04 17.86
N ILE A 116 3.77 4.43 16.77
CA ILE A 116 4.98 4.87 16.06
C ILE A 116 4.85 6.33 15.61
N PHE A 117 3.72 6.70 15.00
CA PHE A 117 3.49 8.07 14.55
C PHE A 117 3.41 9.06 15.72
N ILE A 118 2.69 8.74 16.80
CA ILE A 118 2.63 9.57 18.01
C ILE A 118 4.03 9.76 18.62
N LYS A 119 4.83 8.69 18.68
CA LYS A 119 6.21 8.75 19.17
C LYS A 119 7.08 9.64 18.27
N ALA A 120 6.88 9.61 16.96
CA ALA A 120 7.61 10.46 16.02
C ALA A 120 7.22 11.94 16.19
N GLU A 121 5.92 12.24 16.29
CA GLU A 121 5.40 13.58 16.54
C GLU A 121 5.98 14.17 17.84
N LYS A 122 5.91 13.43 18.95
CA LYS A 122 6.47 13.87 20.24
C LYS A 122 7.97 14.18 20.15
N ARG A 123 8.75 13.36 19.42
CA ARG A 123 10.17 13.63 19.19
C ARG A 123 10.40 14.92 18.41
N ILE A 124 9.54 15.23 17.45
CA ILE A 124 9.62 16.47 16.68
C ILE A 124 9.25 17.65 17.57
N GLN A 125 8.17 17.56 18.36
CA GLN A 125 7.75 18.59 19.30
C GLN A 125 8.88 18.95 20.28
N VAL A 126 9.50 17.96 20.91
CA VAL A 126 10.63 18.19 21.83
C VAL A 126 11.78 18.93 21.15
N LYS A 127 12.12 18.57 19.90
CA LYS A 127 13.17 19.29 19.14
C LYS A 127 12.78 20.75 18.88
N PHE A 128 11.52 21.02 18.56
CA PHE A 128 11.04 22.40 18.40
C PHE A 128 11.14 23.18 19.71
N GLU A 129 10.67 22.61 20.82
CA GLU A 129 10.68 23.26 22.13
C GLU A 129 12.10 23.55 22.63
N ILE A 130 13.06 22.65 22.38
CA ILE A 130 14.49 22.89 22.65
C ILE A 130 15.03 24.04 21.79
N ASN A 131 14.80 24.00 20.47
CA ASN A 131 15.30 25.04 19.56
C ASN A 131 14.70 26.43 19.85
N TRP A 132 13.50 26.48 20.41
CA TRP A 132 12.82 27.72 20.79
C TRP A 132 13.10 28.16 22.23
N GLY A 133 13.94 27.43 22.97
CA GLY A 133 14.31 27.74 24.36
C GLY A 133 13.20 27.53 25.39
N ILE A 134 12.15 26.77 25.04
CA ILE A 134 11.06 26.39 25.95
C ILE A 134 11.51 25.24 26.87
N LEU A 135 12.33 24.32 26.35
CA LEU A 135 12.98 23.25 27.10
C LEU A 135 14.50 23.40 27.06
N THR A 136 15.18 23.11 28.17
CA THR A 136 16.65 22.97 28.21
C THR A 136 17.06 21.54 27.83
N ALA A 137 18.08 21.44 26.97
CA ALA A 137 18.62 20.19 26.44
C ALA A 137 19.22 19.26 27.51
#